data_AF-A0A922S097-F1
#
_entry.id   AF-A0A922S097-F1
#
_cell.length_a   1.000
_cell.length_b   1.000
_cell.length_c   1.000
_cell.angle_alpha   90.00
_cell.angle_beta   90.00
_cell.angle_gamma   90.00
#
_symmetry.space_group_name_H-M   'P 1'
#
loop_
_entity.id
_entity.type
_entity.pdbx_description
1 polymer ?
#
loop_
_entity_poly.entity_id
_entity_poly.type
_entity_poly.pdbx_seq_one_letter_code
_entity_poly.pdbx_strand_id
1 'polypeptide(L)'
;MRNMELCHLRDAIRNVLTIARLGNGYFQANQPWVAVKKPETKQRSGVVISVAANVACLLGAMIYPYMPTIGKQIWIEQCDLPESQMSFVQIIKNEFTVKRLLPDGHRIGKSCKQT
;
A
#
# COMPACT_ATOMS: atom_id res chain seq x y z
N MET A 1 0.86 14.49 -9.54
CA MET A 1 0.54 15.28 -8.33
C MET A 1 0.03 16.72 -8.62
N ARG A 2 -0.37 17.10 -9.85
CA ARG A 2 -0.79 18.51 -10.14
C ARG A 2 -1.93 19.06 -9.27
N ASN A 3 -2.83 18.22 -8.80
CA ASN A 3 -4.00 18.67 -8.03
C ASN A 3 -3.68 18.99 -6.55
N MET A 4 -2.60 18.45 -5.99
CA MET A 4 -2.24 18.70 -4.59
C MET A 4 -1.54 20.06 -4.43
N GLU A 5 -0.83 20.51 -5.47
CA GLU A 5 -0.22 21.85 -5.55
C GLU A 5 -1.26 22.97 -5.76
N LEU A 6 -2.44 22.63 -6.28
CA LEU A 6 -3.55 23.56 -6.54
C LEU A 6 -4.58 23.63 -5.40
N CYS A 7 -4.28 23.09 -4.21
CA CYS A 7 -5.23 22.93 -3.10
C CYS A 7 -6.49 22.08 -3.42
N HIS A 8 -6.48 21.29 -4.51
CA HIS A 8 -7.56 20.36 -4.85
C HIS A 8 -7.38 19.01 -4.12
N LEU A 9 -7.34 19.07 -2.79
CA LEU A 9 -7.31 17.92 -1.87
C LEU A 9 -8.37 16.86 -2.24
N ARG A 10 -9.54 17.31 -2.71
CA ARG A 10 -10.65 16.46 -3.14
C ARG A 10 -10.35 15.65 -4.41
N ASP A 11 -9.54 16.17 -5.33
CA ASP A 11 -9.17 15.43 -6.54
C ASP A 11 -7.95 14.54 -6.31
N ALA A 12 -7.05 14.95 -5.42
CA ALA A 12 -5.93 14.12 -5.01
C ALA A 12 -6.40 12.84 -4.31
N ILE A 13 -7.39 12.91 -3.40
CA ILE A 13 -7.95 11.70 -2.76
C ILE A 13 -8.67 10.78 -3.77
N ARG A 14 -9.33 11.33 -4.80
CA ARG A 14 -9.95 10.52 -5.87
C ARG A 14 -8.91 9.70 -6.63
N ASN A 15 -7.74 10.27 -6.88
CA ASN A 15 -6.64 9.55 -7.51
C ASN A 15 -6.10 8.42 -6.60
N VAL A 16 -5.97 8.68 -5.29
CA VAL A 16 -5.58 7.65 -4.30
C VAL A 16 -6.58 6.49 -4.29
N LEU A 17 -7.88 6.79 -4.24
CA LEU A 17 -8.94 5.78 -4.28
C LEU A 17 -8.98 5.01 -5.60
N THR A 18 -8.62 5.65 -6.71
CA THR A 18 -8.50 4.99 -8.01
C THR A 18 -7.34 3.98 -8.02
N ILE A 19 -6.19 4.34 -7.42
CA ILE A 19 -5.06 3.41 -7.24
C ILE A 19 -5.48 2.22 -6.37
N ALA A 20 -6.19 2.48 -5.26
CA ALA A 20 -6.71 1.43 -4.40
C ALA A 20 -7.67 0.48 -5.15
N ARG A 21 -8.56 1.03 -5.99
CA ARG A 21 -9.46 0.24 -6.83
C ARG A 21 -8.69 -0.65 -7.81
N LEU A 22 -7.65 -0.14 -8.46
CA LEU A 22 -6.79 -0.91 -9.37
C LEU A 22 -6.04 -2.03 -8.62
N GLY A 23 -5.48 -1.73 -7.44
CA GLY A 23 -4.82 -2.72 -6.59
C GLY A 23 -5.76 -3.86 -6.15
N ASN A 24 -6.98 -3.51 -5.74
CA ASN A 24 -8.02 -4.49 -5.41
C ASN A 24 -8.41 -5.33 -6.62
N GLY A 25 -8.56 -4.72 -7.80
CA GLY A 25 -8.83 -5.44 -9.04
C GLY A 25 -7.73 -6.44 -9.40
N TYR A 26 -6.46 -6.04 -9.25
CA TYR A 26 -5.31 -6.92 -9.45
C TYR A 26 -5.29 -8.09 -8.46
N PHE A 27 -5.51 -7.81 -7.16
CA PHE A 27 -5.54 -8.84 -6.12
C PHE A 27 -6.68 -9.85 -6.35
N GLN A 28 -7.87 -9.36 -6.69
CA GLN A 28 -9.05 -10.17 -6.96
C GLN A 28 -8.88 -11.02 -8.23
N ALA A 29 -8.26 -10.49 -9.28
CA ALA A 29 -8.02 -11.24 -10.53
C ALA A 29 -7.03 -12.39 -10.34
N ASN A 30 -6.04 -12.23 -9.47
CA ASN A 30 -5.03 -13.25 -9.21
C ASN A 30 -5.43 -14.28 -8.14
N GLN A 31 -6.46 -13.99 -7.33
CA GLN A 31 -7.01 -14.88 -6.28
C GLN A 31 -5.92 -15.65 -5.50
N PRO A 32 -4.99 -14.95 -4.82
CA PRO A 32 -3.83 -15.60 -4.21
C PRO A 32 -4.21 -16.64 -3.15
N TRP A 33 -5.36 -16.50 -2.47
CA TRP A 33 -5.87 -17.48 -1.51
C TRP A 33 -6.27 -18.83 -2.15
N VAL A 34 -6.55 -18.84 -3.45
CA VAL A 34 -6.76 -20.07 -4.24
C VAL A 34 -5.44 -20.55 -4.82
N ALA A 35 -4.65 -19.63 -5.39
CA ALA A 35 -3.39 -19.94 -6.06
C ALA A 35 -2.32 -20.49 -5.10
N VAL A 36 -2.33 -20.14 -3.83
CA VAL A 36 -1.38 -20.66 -2.83
C VAL A 36 -1.56 -22.17 -2.56
N LYS A 37 -2.75 -22.72 -2.85
CA LYS A 37 -3.09 -24.13 -2.58
C LYS A 37 -2.41 -25.10 -3.55
N LYS A 38 -1.98 -24.63 -4.72
CA LYS A 38 -1.27 -25.47 -5.71
C LYS A 38 0.24 -25.17 -5.64
N PRO A 39 1.10 -26.19 -5.68
CA PRO A 39 2.56 -26.01 -5.57
C PRO A 39 3.14 -25.17 -6.71
N GLU A 40 2.63 -25.33 -7.93
CA GLU A 40 3.07 -24.61 -9.13
C GLU A 40 2.77 -23.11 -9.08
N THR A 41 1.63 -22.73 -8.51
CA THR A 41 1.20 -21.32 -8.43
C THR A 41 1.56 -20.65 -7.11
N LYS A 42 2.16 -21.38 -6.17
CA LYS A 42 2.54 -20.90 -4.84
C LYS A 42 3.52 -19.72 -4.91
N GLN A 43 4.57 -19.82 -5.73
CA GLN A 43 5.54 -18.73 -5.88
C GLN A 43 4.90 -17.46 -6.45
N ARG A 44 4.08 -17.60 -7.50
CA ARG A 44 3.35 -16.48 -8.11
C ARG A 44 2.39 -15.83 -7.12
N SER A 45 1.70 -16.62 -6.28
CA SER A 45 0.82 -16.09 -5.24
C SER A 45 1.57 -15.24 -4.21
N GLY A 46 2.80 -15.62 -3.86
CA GLY A 46 3.67 -14.83 -2.99
C GLY A 46 4.03 -13.47 -3.58
N VAL A 47 4.35 -13.41 -4.87
CA VAL A 47 4.63 -12.15 -5.58
C VAL A 47 3.39 -11.26 -5.65
N VAL A 48 2.21 -11.83 -5.90
CA VAL A 48 0.95 -11.06 -5.91
C VAL A 48 0.68 -10.45 -4.54
N ILE A 49 0.89 -11.21 -3.47
CA ILE A 49 0.72 -10.73 -2.09
C ILE A 49 1.74 -9.64 -1.75
N SER A 50 3.01 -9.81 -2.13
CA SER A 50 4.04 -8.81 -1.84
C SER A 50 3.77 -7.49 -2.56
N VAL A 51 3.32 -7.54 -3.82
CA VAL A 51 2.88 -6.35 -4.56
C VAL A 51 1.69 -5.68 -3.88
N ALA A 52 0.66 -6.45 -3.52
CA ALA A 52 -0.52 -5.91 -2.85
C ALA A 52 -0.18 -5.25 -1.51
N ALA A 53 0.73 -5.83 -0.72
CA ALA A 53 1.20 -5.25 0.54
C ALA A 53 1.96 -3.93 0.32
N ASN A 54 2.82 -3.85 -0.69
CA ASN A 54 3.53 -2.61 -1.03
C ASN A 54 2.56 -1.51 -1.48
N VAL A 55 1.52 -1.85 -2.25
CA VAL A 55 0.46 -0.91 -2.64
C VAL A 55 -0.33 -0.43 -1.41
N ALA A 56 -0.70 -1.33 -0.49
CA ALA A 56 -1.40 -0.96 0.74
C ALA A 56 -0.58 0.00 1.62
N CYS A 57 0.73 -0.27 1.74
CA CYS A 57 1.67 0.60 2.45
C CYS A 57 1.72 2.01 1.82
N LEU A 58 1.83 2.09 0.49
CA LEU A 58 1.79 3.36 -0.24
C LEU A 58 0.48 4.11 0.00
N LEU A 59 -0.66 3.43 -0.02
CA LEU A 59 -1.96 4.03 0.28
C LEU A 59 -2.03 4.58 1.70
N GLY A 60 -1.43 3.89 2.69
CA GLY A 60 -1.32 4.36 4.07
C GLY A 60 -0.56 5.69 4.18
N ALA A 61 0.58 5.82 3.48
CA ALA A 61 1.29 7.09 3.41
C ALA A 61 0.48 8.17 2.68
N MET A 62 -0.18 7.82 1.58
CA MET A 62 -0.97 8.77 0.78
C MET A 62 -2.20 9.31 1.51
N ILE A 63 -2.83 8.49 2.36
CA ILE A 63 -4.03 8.89 3.11
C ILE A 63 -3.70 9.66 4.38
N TYR A 64 -2.46 9.61 4.89
CA TYR A 64 -2.02 10.30 6.10
C TYR A 64 -2.44 11.79 6.21
N PRO A 65 -2.30 12.65 5.19
CA PRO A 65 -2.74 14.06 5.26
C PRO A 65 -4.26 14.24 5.35
N TYR A 66 -5.05 13.21 5.02
CA TYR A 66 -6.51 13.23 5.11
C TYR A 66 -7.02 12.51 6.38
N MET A 67 -6.41 11.37 6.72
CA MET A 67 -6.77 10.50 7.82
C MET A 67 -5.49 10.04 8.55
N PRO A 68 -4.94 10.87 9.45
CA PRO A 68 -3.66 10.59 10.10
C PRO A 68 -3.70 9.34 10.98
N THR A 69 -4.82 9.10 11.66
CA THR A 69 -5.02 7.89 12.50
C THR A 69 -4.93 6.62 11.66
N ILE A 70 -5.68 6.57 10.55
CA ILE A 70 -5.72 5.40 9.65
C ILE A 70 -4.37 5.22 8.95
N GLY A 71 -3.75 6.31 8.48
CA GLY A 71 -2.42 6.27 7.87
C GLY A 71 -1.36 5.68 8.81
N LYS A 72 -1.35 6.13 10.08
CA LYS A 72 -0.45 5.59 11.12
C LYS A 72 -0.72 4.12 11.44
N GLN A 73 -1.98 3.72 11.54
CA GLN A 73 -2.34 2.30 11.78
C GLN A 73 -1.85 1.42 10.63
N ILE A 74 -2.06 1.81 9.38
CA ILE A 74 -1.59 1.02 8.23
C ILE A 74 -0.05 0.98 8.23
N TRP A 75 0.62 2.11 8.40
CA TRP A 75 2.08 2.19 8.29
C TRP A 75 2.82 1.50 9.44
N ILE A 76 2.42 1.79 10.68
CA ILE A 76 3.10 1.32 11.89
C ILE A 76 2.54 -0.03 12.32
N GLU A 77 1.22 -0.16 12.48
CA GLU A 77 0.65 -1.39 13.07
C GLU A 77 0.55 -2.54 12.07
N GLN A 78 0.21 -2.27 10.81
CA GLN A 78 0.02 -3.30 9.79
C GLN A 78 1.29 -3.57 8.96
N CYS A 79 2.00 -2.52 8.56
CA CYS A 79 3.23 -2.65 7.76
C CYS A 79 4.51 -2.73 8.61
N ASP A 80 4.46 -2.47 9.91
CA ASP A 80 5.62 -2.49 10.81
C ASP A 80 6.81 -1.66 10.29
N LEU A 81 6.51 -0.44 9.82
CA LEU A 81 7.51 0.49 9.31
C LEU A 81 7.75 1.63 10.31
N PRO A 82 9.00 2.14 10.40
CA PRO A 82 9.32 3.22 11.32
C PRO A 82 8.61 4.52 10.91
N GLU A 83 8.16 5.29 11.89
CA GLU A 83 7.48 6.59 11.67
C GLU A 83 8.38 7.58 10.91
N SER A 84 9.71 7.48 11.07
CA SER A 84 10.69 8.29 10.34
C SER A 84 10.65 8.13 8.82
N GLN A 85 10.11 7.00 8.33
CA GLN A 85 9.95 6.73 6.89
C GLN A 85 8.56 7.15 6.37
N MET A 86 7.63 7.54 7.24
CA MET A 86 6.29 7.98 6.88
C MET A 86 6.29 9.43 6.38
N SER A 87 7.12 9.71 5.36
CA SER A 87 7.27 11.02 4.76
C SER A 87 7.01 10.97 3.26
N PHE A 88 6.09 11.82 2.79
CA PHE A 88 5.84 12.07 1.36
C PHE A 88 7.12 12.48 0.62
N VAL A 89 8.08 13.08 1.32
CA VAL A 89 9.36 13.52 0.74
C VAL A 89 10.12 12.34 0.14
N GLN A 90 10.06 11.15 0.73
CA GLN A 90 10.71 9.97 0.17
C GLN A 90 10.01 9.47 -1.11
N ILE A 91 8.69 9.61 -1.20
CA ILE A 91 7.90 9.25 -2.39
C ILE A 91 8.18 10.23 -3.53
N ILE A 92 8.24 11.53 -3.22
CA ILE A 92 8.49 12.62 -4.19
C ILE A 92 9.95 12.59 -4.66
N LYS A 93 10.92 12.35 -3.77
CA LYS A 93 12.36 12.28 -4.12
C LYS A 93 12.73 11.06 -4.96
N ASN A 94 11.96 9.98 -4.92
CA ASN A 94 12.23 8.78 -5.72
C ASN A 94 11.49 8.80 -7.08
N GLU A 95 11.25 9.97 -7.68
CA GLU A 95 10.65 10.09 -9.03
C GLU A 95 9.38 9.24 -9.26
N PHE A 96 8.55 9.04 -8.23
CA PHE A 96 7.35 8.19 -8.32
C PHE A 96 7.60 6.72 -8.65
N THR A 97 8.85 6.24 -8.58
CA THR A 97 9.10 4.80 -8.57
C THR A 97 8.59 4.25 -7.23
N VAL A 98 7.67 3.29 -7.28
CA VAL A 98 7.32 2.49 -6.11
C VAL A 98 8.55 1.66 -5.76
N LYS A 99 9.49 2.24 -5.00
CA LYS A 99 10.54 1.45 -4.35
C LYS A 99 9.85 0.39 -3.51
N ARG A 100 10.43 -0.82 -3.48
CA ARG A 100 10.02 -1.88 -2.55
C ARG A 100 10.07 -1.30 -1.13
N LEU A 101 8.92 -0.87 -0.61
CA LEU A 101 8.75 -0.34 0.75
C LEU A 101 8.87 -1.49 1.75
N LEU A 102 8.40 -2.67 1.35
CA LEU A 102 8.51 -3.90 2.09
C LEU A 102 9.54 -4.78 1.36
N PRO A 103 10.78 -4.94 1.88
CA PRO A 103 11.78 -5.83 1.30
C PRO A 103 11.37 -7.29 1.45
N ASP A 104 12.00 -8.16 0.66
CA ASP A 104 11.73 -9.59 0.70
C ASP A 104 12.12 -10.16 2.08
N GLY A 105 11.18 -10.85 2.75
CA GLY A 105 11.37 -11.35 4.11
C GLY A 105 10.95 -10.39 5.24
N HIS A 106 10.43 -9.20 4.91
CA HIS A 106 9.84 -8.28 5.88
C HIS A 106 8.65 -8.92 6.62
N ARG A 107 8.57 -8.72 7.93
CA ARG A 107 7.47 -9.21 8.76
C ARG A 107 6.39 -8.14 8.84
N ILE A 108 5.22 -8.44 8.29
CA ILE A 108 4.04 -7.59 8.46
C ILE A 108 3.55 -7.66 9.91
N GLY A 109 3.01 -6.54 10.38
CA GLY A 109 2.44 -6.41 11.72
C GLY A 109 1.04 -7.04 11.83
N LYS A 110 0.24 -6.57 12.79
CA LYS A 110 -1.09 -7.13 13.06
C LYS A 110 -2.10 -6.55 12.08
N SER A 111 -2.91 -7.42 11.46
CA SER A 111 -4.06 -6.98 10.65
C SER A 111 -5.07 -6.21 11.50
N CYS A 112 -5.74 -5.22 10.91
CA CYS A 112 -6.82 -4.49 11.58
C CYS A 112 -7.88 -5.46 12.11
N LYS A 113 -8.15 -5.45 13.41
CA LYS A 113 -9.23 -6.26 13.99
C LYS A 113 -10.55 -5.70 13.45
N GLN A 114 -11.32 -6.51 12.74
CA GLN A 114 -12.75 -6.23 12.52
C GLN A 114 -13.45 -6.49 13.85
N THR A 115 -13.67 -5.44 14.64
CA THR A 115 -14.66 -5.43 15.73
C THR A 115 -16.07 -5.38 15.15
#